data_AF-K1ZK24-F1
#
_entry.id   AF-K1ZK24-F1
#
_cell.length_a   1.000
_cell.length_b   1.000
_cell.length_c   1.000
_cell.angle_alpha   90.00
_cell.angle_beta   90.00
_cell.angle_gamma   90.00
#
_symmetry.space_group_name_H-M   'P 1'
#
loop_
_entity.id
_entity.type
_entity.pdbx_description
1 polymer ?
#
loop_
_entity_poly.entity_id
_entity_poly.type
_entity_poly.pdbx_seq_one_letter_code
_entity_poly.pdbx_strand_id
1 'polypeptide(L)'
;MRNEISTLGVRNEISTLGVKKLSRKGFTLVELVVVVTIVAILAAIGYISYSSNIIDARDTQRQSDIDGLKIDLKTHKQKEWAYPLPVNSFTLTNSGVVAYQWVLSDAIISNVLKNISKDPKTRNWYTYWVNSNRQQFQIALTKENQDSLRSVVEGDYKSVAKDLFPTLLVAYSGTTVDMSGSIDNPNRKLFILNNGSYNLPYDMAGQL
;
A
#
# COMPACT_ATOMS: atom_id res chain seq x y z
N MET A 1 11.20 -57.77 -91.59
CA MET A 1 11.43 -57.40 -90.18
C MET A 1 11.06 -55.93 -90.00
N ARG A 2 10.38 -55.62 -88.87
CA ARG A 2 10.07 -54.31 -88.27
C ARG A 2 8.74 -53.65 -88.67
N ASN A 3 7.76 -53.84 -87.76
CA ASN A 3 6.60 -52.99 -87.55
C ASN A 3 7.05 -51.74 -86.78
N GLU A 4 6.65 -50.55 -87.21
CA GLU A 4 6.73 -49.32 -86.41
C GLU A 4 5.33 -48.98 -85.90
N ILE A 5 5.21 -48.92 -84.57
CA ILE A 5 4.01 -48.48 -83.84
C ILE A 5 4.09 -46.96 -83.72
N SER A 6 3.17 -46.23 -84.36
CA SER A 6 3.01 -44.80 -84.14
C SER A 6 2.34 -44.58 -82.78
N THR A 7 3.13 -44.10 -81.82
CA THR A 7 2.63 -43.73 -80.49
C THR A 7 1.76 -42.48 -80.61
N LEU A 8 0.46 -42.66 -80.38
CA LEU A 8 -0.52 -41.59 -80.18
C LEU A 8 -0.04 -40.66 -79.06
N GLY A 9 0.21 -39.39 -79.41
CA GLY A 9 0.59 -38.35 -78.46
C GLY A 9 -0.53 -38.12 -77.44
N VAL A 10 -0.30 -38.58 -76.22
CA VAL A 10 -1.13 -38.24 -75.05
C VAL A 10 -0.89 -36.77 -74.72
N ARG A 11 -1.84 -35.89 -75.11
CA ARG A 11 -1.87 -34.51 -74.64
C ARG A 11 -2.45 -34.50 -73.22
N ASN A 12 -1.62 -34.24 -72.22
CA ASN A 12 -2.08 -33.94 -70.87
C ASN A 12 -2.66 -32.53 -70.82
N GLU A 13 -3.98 -32.40 -70.79
CA GLU A 13 -4.66 -31.18 -70.39
C GLU A 13 -4.75 -31.12 -68.86
N ILE A 14 -3.87 -30.35 -68.22
CA ILE A 14 -3.99 -30.04 -66.79
C ILE A 14 -4.88 -28.80 -66.69
N SER A 15 -6.16 -29.00 -66.35
CA SER A 15 -7.09 -27.91 -66.02
C SER A 15 -6.66 -27.25 -64.71
N THR A 16 -6.19 -26.01 -64.79
CA THR A 16 -5.84 -25.20 -63.63
C THR A 16 -7.11 -24.81 -62.88
N LEU A 17 -7.41 -25.51 -61.78
CA LEU A 17 -8.45 -25.12 -60.83
C LEU A 17 -8.09 -23.74 -60.24
N GLY A 18 -8.90 -22.73 -60.57
CA GLY A 18 -8.68 -21.35 -60.15
C GLY A 18 -8.63 -21.20 -58.63
N VAL A 19 -7.47 -20.80 -58.11
CA VAL A 19 -7.29 -20.44 -56.70
C VAL A 19 -8.06 -19.14 -56.43
N LYS A 20 -9.16 -19.23 -55.68
CA LYS A 20 -9.96 -18.07 -55.26
C LYS A 20 -9.13 -17.21 -54.30
N LYS A 21 -8.61 -16.08 -54.79
CA LYS A 21 -7.84 -15.10 -54.00
C LYS A 21 -8.75 -14.53 -52.89
N LEU A 22 -8.47 -14.87 -51.63
CA LEU A 22 -9.13 -14.25 -50.48
C LEU A 22 -8.72 -12.78 -50.42
N SER A 23 -9.66 -11.88 -50.68
CA SER A 23 -9.47 -10.44 -50.53
C SER A 23 -9.19 -10.13 -49.06
N ARG A 24 -7.95 -9.76 -48.73
CA ARG A 24 -7.62 -9.22 -47.41
C ARG A 24 -8.15 -7.80 -47.37
N LYS A 25 -9.30 -7.60 -46.71
CA LYS A 25 -9.80 -6.27 -46.39
C LYS A 25 -8.81 -5.63 -45.40
N GLY A 26 -8.11 -4.60 -45.85
CA GLY A 26 -7.21 -3.80 -45.02
C GLY A 26 -7.99 -2.75 -44.23
N PHE A 27 -7.46 -2.39 -43.07
CA PHE A 27 -8.00 -1.31 -42.23
C PHE A 27 -7.72 0.04 -42.90
N THR A 28 -8.68 0.96 -42.87
CA THR A 28 -8.51 2.34 -43.34
C THR A 28 -7.88 3.20 -42.24
N LEU A 29 -7.21 4.29 -42.64
CA LEU A 29 -6.68 5.28 -41.70
C LEU A 29 -7.79 5.90 -40.85
N VAL A 30 -8.98 6.10 -41.44
CA VAL A 30 -10.14 6.67 -40.74
C VAL A 30 -10.62 5.74 -39.63
N GLU A 31 -10.72 4.44 -39.91
CA GLU A 31 -11.10 3.45 -38.90
C GLU A 31 -10.11 3.43 -37.72
N LEU A 32 -8.80 3.57 -37.99
CA LEU A 32 -7.79 3.62 -36.94
C LEU A 32 -7.96 4.88 -36.06
N VAL A 33 -8.16 6.04 -36.69
CA VAL A 33 -8.29 7.32 -35.98
C VAL A 33 -9.55 7.35 -35.10
N VAL A 34 -10.67 6.80 -35.57
CA VAL A 34 -11.89 6.70 -34.76
C VAL A 34 -11.70 5.77 -33.56
N VAL A 35 -10.99 4.65 -33.71
CA VAL A 35 -10.76 3.72 -32.59
C VAL A 35 -9.87 4.36 -31.52
N VAL A 36 -8.74 4.97 -31.91
CA VAL A 36 -7.82 5.57 -30.91
C VAL A 36 -8.45 6.77 -30.21
N THR A 37 -9.32 7.53 -30.89
CA THR A 37 -10.04 8.65 -30.26
C THR A 37 -11.06 8.16 -29.24
N ILE A 38 -11.82 7.11 -29.55
CA ILE A 38 -12.74 6.49 -28.58
C ILE A 38 -11.97 5.93 -27.38
N VAL A 39 -10.87 5.20 -27.61
CA VAL A 39 -10.02 4.66 -26.53
C VAL A 39 -9.43 5.77 -25.67
N ALA A 40 -8.99 6.88 -26.27
CA ALA A 40 -8.45 8.03 -25.52
C ALA A 40 -9.51 8.68 -24.61
N ILE A 41 -10.74 8.85 -25.09
CA ILE A 41 -11.85 9.40 -24.29
C ILE A 41 -12.20 8.45 -23.14
N LEU A 42 -12.34 7.16 -23.42
CA LEU A 42 -12.63 6.15 -22.40
C LEU A 42 -11.51 6.04 -21.36
N ALA A 43 -10.25 6.11 -21.78
CA ALA A 43 -9.11 6.10 -20.88
C ALA A 43 -9.10 7.34 -19.95
N ALA A 44 -9.41 8.53 -20.47
CA ALA A 44 -9.45 9.75 -19.68
C ALA A 44 -10.54 9.69 -18.59
N ILE A 45 -11.76 9.26 -18.93
CA ILE A 45 -12.87 9.11 -17.97
C ILE A 45 -12.57 7.98 -16.98
N GLY A 46 -12.07 6.85 -17.49
CA GLY A 46 -11.72 5.69 -16.67
C GLY A 46 -10.64 6.00 -15.63
N TYR A 47 -9.65 6.82 -15.98
CA TYR A 47 -8.58 7.22 -15.07
C TYR A 47 -9.10 7.97 -13.84
N ILE A 48 -9.97 8.97 -14.04
CA ILE A 48 -10.54 9.78 -12.95
C ILE A 48 -11.35 8.89 -12.00
N SER A 49 -12.23 8.04 -12.54
CA SER A 49 -13.10 7.16 -11.76
C SER A 49 -12.33 6.07 -10.99
N TYR A 50 -11.25 5.55 -11.55
CA TYR A 50 -10.48 4.47 -10.93
C TYR A 50 -9.52 4.97 -9.84
N SER A 51 -9.11 6.24 -9.88
CA SER A 51 -8.13 6.81 -8.95
C SER A 51 -8.57 6.74 -7.48
N SER A 52 -9.83 7.02 -7.16
CA SER A 52 -10.38 6.94 -5.80
C SER A 52 -10.48 5.49 -5.30
N ASN A 53 -10.94 4.56 -6.14
CA ASN A 53 -11.04 3.15 -5.80
C ASN A 53 -9.67 2.53 -5.46
N ILE A 54 -8.60 2.95 -6.13
CA ILE A 54 -7.23 2.53 -5.78
C ILE A 54 -6.84 3.03 -4.39
N ILE A 55 -7.18 4.28 -4.05
CA ILE A 55 -6.87 4.87 -2.74
C ILE A 55 -7.57 4.07 -1.63
N ASP A 56 -8.86 3.79 -1.78
CA ASP A 56 -9.64 3.03 -0.81
C ASP A 56 -9.14 1.58 -0.66
N ALA A 57 -8.75 0.95 -1.77
CA ALA A 57 -8.15 -0.38 -1.74
C ALA A 57 -6.81 -0.39 -0.97
N ARG A 58 -5.98 0.64 -1.14
CA ARG A 58 -4.72 0.78 -0.38
C ARG A 58 -4.98 1.06 1.10
N ASP A 59 -5.95 1.90 1.44
CA ASP A 59 -6.30 2.17 2.85
C ASP A 59 -6.85 0.91 3.54
N THR A 60 -7.63 0.10 2.82
CA THR A 60 -8.08 -1.22 3.29
C THR A 60 -6.89 -2.17 3.50
N GLN A 61 -5.94 -2.20 2.57
CA GLN A 61 -4.71 -2.98 2.73
C GLN A 61 -3.91 -2.54 3.96
N ARG A 62 -3.72 -1.23 4.18
CA ARG A 62 -3.01 -0.72 5.36
C ARG A 62 -3.68 -1.13 6.67
N GLN A 63 -5.02 -1.11 6.69
CA GLN A 63 -5.79 -1.53 7.85
C GLN A 63 -5.54 -3.02 8.15
N SER A 64 -5.64 -3.88 7.13
CA SER A 64 -5.34 -5.30 7.26
C SER A 64 -3.90 -5.56 7.68
N ASP A 65 -2.95 -4.75 7.22
CA ASP A 65 -1.54 -4.87 7.60
C ASP A 65 -1.36 -4.59 9.10
N ILE A 66 -1.94 -3.50 9.63
CA ILE A 66 -1.87 -3.20 11.06
C ILE A 66 -2.57 -4.29 11.89
N ASP A 67 -3.71 -4.80 11.44
CA ASP A 67 -4.40 -5.90 12.12
C ASP A 67 -3.51 -7.14 12.24
N GLY A 68 -2.83 -7.52 11.17
CA GLY A 68 -1.81 -8.57 11.18
C GLY A 68 -0.70 -8.28 12.19
N LEU A 69 -0.10 -7.09 12.12
CA LEU A 69 1.00 -6.69 13.01
C LEU A 69 0.61 -6.66 14.49
N LYS A 70 -0.63 -6.27 14.83
CA LYS A 70 -1.13 -6.32 16.21
C LYS A 70 -1.19 -7.74 16.75
N ILE A 71 -1.69 -8.69 15.96
CA ILE A 71 -1.79 -10.11 16.35
C ILE A 71 -0.39 -10.64 16.63
N ASP A 72 0.49 -10.40 15.68
CA ASP A 72 1.90 -10.75 15.68
C ASP A 72 2.66 -10.23 16.91
N LEU A 73 2.52 -8.93 17.23
CA LEU A 73 3.10 -8.34 18.44
C LEU A 73 2.52 -8.93 19.72
N LYS A 74 1.20 -9.18 19.75
CA LYS A 74 0.55 -9.81 20.92
C LYS A 74 1.04 -11.24 21.13
N THR A 75 1.19 -12.02 20.06
CA THR A 75 1.75 -13.37 20.10
C THR A 75 3.19 -13.35 20.61
N HIS A 76 3.99 -12.36 20.21
CA HIS A 76 5.34 -12.19 20.76
C HIS A 76 5.33 -11.93 22.26
N LYS A 77 4.51 -10.97 22.73
CA LYS A 77 4.39 -10.68 24.16
C LYS A 77 3.94 -11.90 24.98
N GLN A 78 3.08 -12.75 24.42
CA GLN A 78 2.68 -14.00 25.08
C GLN A 78 3.85 -14.99 25.25
N LYS A 79 4.84 -14.97 24.36
CA LYS A 79 6.02 -15.86 24.40
C LYS A 79 7.15 -15.29 25.24
N GLU A 80 7.47 -14.02 25.01
CA GLU A 80 8.65 -13.33 25.57
C GLU A 80 8.30 -12.41 26.75
N TRP A 81 7.04 -12.42 27.21
CA TRP A 81 6.50 -11.63 28.33
C TRP A 81 6.57 -10.10 28.15
N ALA A 82 7.00 -9.63 26.98
CA ALA A 82 7.18 -8.22 26.68
C ALA A 82 7.10 -7.97 25.17
N TYR A 83 6.63 -6.78 24.78
CA TYR A 83 6.67 -6.32 23.39
C TYR A 83 8.11 -6.04 22.94
N PRO A 84 8.45 -6.21 21.65
CA PRO A 84 9.79 -5.96 21.17
C PRO A 84 10.14 -4.46 21.26
N LEU A 85 11.41 -4.15 21.47
CA LEU A 85 11.89 -2.76 21.39
C LEU A 85 12.08 -2.36 19.92
N PRO A 86 11.75 -1.12 19.53
CA PRO A 86 12.12 -0.60 18.23
C PRO A 86 13.65 -0.44 18.16
N VAL A 87 14.23 -0.84 17.02
CA VAL A 87 15.67 -0.66 16.74
C VAL A 87 15.95 0.81 16.49
N ASN A 88 17.05 1.35 17.04
CA ASN A 88 17.41 2.77 16.96
C ASN A 88 16.30 3.71 17.46
N SER A 89 15.59 3.28 18.50
CA SER A 89 14.52 4.08 19.10
C SER A 89 15.04 5.32 19.81
N PHE A 90 14.19 6.35 19.82
CA PHE A 90 14.36 7.50 20.69
C PHE A 90 13.36 7.42 21.84
N THR A 91 13.71 8.06 22.95
CA THR A 91 12.88 8.08 24.16
C THR A 91 11.95 9.28 24.14
N LEU A 92 10.67 9.02 24.40
CA LEU A 92 9.63 10.02 24.64
C LEU A 92 9.27 9.99 26.12
N THR A 93 9.11 11.17 26.72
CA THR A 93 8.58 11.32 28.07
C THR A 93 7.44 12.32 28.03
N ASN A 94 6.24 11.87 28.42
CA ASN A 94 5.06 12.72 28.52
C ASN A 94 4.34 12.38 29.83
N SER A 95 4.15 13.38 30.69
CA SER A 95 3.39 13.26 31.94
C SER A 95 3.75 12.04 32.79
N GLY A 96 5.05 11.76 32.92
CA GLY A 96 5.58 10.64 33.71
C GLY A 96 5.57 9.27 33.01
N VAL A 97 5.03 9.17 31.79
CA VAL A 97 5.12 7.96 30.97
C VAL A 97 6.34 8.06 30.07
N VAL A 98 7.26 7.10 30.21
CA VAL A 98 8.44 6.94 29.37
C VAL A 98 8.16 5.86 28.32
N ALA A 99 8.60 6.11 27.09
CA ALA A 99 8.41 5.17 26.01
C ALA A 99 9.46 5.28 24.91
N TYR A 100 9.51 4.26 24.06
CA TYR A 100 10.47 4.13 22.96
C TYR A 100 9.71 4.10 21.63
N GLN A 101 10.07 4.99 20.71
CA GLN A 101 9.42 5.09 19.40
C GLN A 101 10.43 4.97 18.27
N TRP A 102 10.05 4.25 17.21
CA TRP A 102 10.71 4.28 15.90
C TRP A 102 9.78 3.67 14.84
N VAL A 103 10.35 3.15 13.75
CA VAL A 103 9.63 2.33 12.78
C VAL A 103 9.68 0.85 13.14
N LEU A 104 8.60 0.13 12.81
CA LEU A 104 8.53 -1.32 12.90
C LEU A 104 9.34 -1.96 11.76
N SER A 105 10.67 -1.88 11.86
CA SER A 105 11.57 -2.32 10.78
C SER A 105 11.87 -3.81 10.81
N ASP A 106 12.44 -4.28 9.70
CA ASP A 106 12.92 -5.65 9.55
C ASP A 106 14.02 -6.01 10.58
N ALA A 107 14.66 -5.04 11.24
CA ALA A 107 15.62 -5.33 12.29
C ALA A 107 14.96 -5.86 13.59
N ILE A 108 13.65 -5.69 13.76
CA ILE A 108 12.86 -6.32 14.82
C ILE A 108 12.60 -7.81 14.50
N ILE A 109 12.73 -8.21 13.22
CA ILE A 109 12.35 -9.53 12.68
C ILE A 109 13.18 -10.68 13.23
N SER A 110 14.41 -10.45 13.71
CA SER A 110 15.33 -11.56 13.98
C SER A 110 14.81 -12.58 15.00
N ASN A 111 13.75 -12.26 15.78
CA ASN A 111 13.12 -13.21 16.70
C ASN A 111 11.57 -13.18 16.74
N VAL A 112 10.88 -12.45 15.85
CA VAL A 112 9.48 -12.05 16.13
C VAL A 112 8.49 -12.24 14.98
N LEU A 113 8.71 -11.61 13.81
CA LEU A 113 7.72 -11.50 12.73
C LEU A 113 8.27 -12.04 11.42
N LYS A 114 7.63 -13.05 10.82
CA LYS A 114 8.13 -13.74 9.61
C LYS A 114 8.17 -12.83 8.37
N ASN A 115 7.35 -11.77 8.35
CA ASN A 115 7.36 -10.71 7.36
C ASN A 115 6.62 -9.51 7.94
N ILE A 116 7.14 -8.29 7.77
CA ILE A 116 6.45 -7.07 8.17
C ILE A 116 5.91 -6.39 6.91
N SER A 117 4.58 -6.21 6.86
CA SER A 117 3.95 -5.44 5.79
C SER A 117 4.46 -4.00 5.78
N LYS A 118 4.69 -3.46 4.59
CA LYS A 118 5.07 -2.07 4.35
C LYS A 118 3.89 -1.33 3.72
N ASP A 119 3.84 -0.02 3.91
CA ASP A 119 2.81 0.82 3.32
C ASP A 119 2.75 0.62 1.78
N PRO A 120 1.56 0.36 1.20
CA PRO A 120 1.42 -0.05 -0.20
C PRO A 120 1.78 1.03 -1.22
N LYS A 121 1.87 2.31 -0.81
CA LYS A 121 2.25 3.43 -1.67
C LYS A 121 3.69 3.85 -1.45
N THR A 122 4.03 4.16 -0.21
CA THR A 122 5.32 4.73 0.17
C THR A 122 6.39 3.65 0.34
N ARG A 123 5.99 2.39 0.54
CA ARG A 123 6.86 1.25 0.83
C ARG A 123 7.68 1.42 2.11
N ASN A 124 7.24 2.32 2.99
CA ASN A 124 7.85 2.58 4.28
C ASN A 124 7.23 1.69 5.35
N TRP A 125 7.98 1.45 6.43
CA TRP A 125 7.48 0.76 7.61
C TRP A 125 6.52 1.65 8.41
N TYR A 126 5.62 1.01 9.14
CA TYR A 126 4.69 1.68 10.04
C TYR A 126 5.41 2.21 11.29
N THR A 127 4.88 3.28 11.87
CA THR A 127 5.45 3.84 13.11
C THR A 127 5.00 3.00 14.29
N TYR A 128 5.94 2.74 15.19
CA TYR A 128 5.76 1.85 16.32
C TYR A 128 6.27 2.50 17.60
N TRP A 129 5.50 2.32 18.66
CA TRP A 129 5.79 2.79 19.99
C TRP A 129 5.54 1.68 21.00
N VAL A 130 6.39 1.64 22.01
CA VAL A 130 6.26 0.74 23.15
C VAL A 130 6.60 1.47 24.44
N ASN A 131 5.85 1.25 25.51
CA ASN A 131 6.14 1.85 26.80
C ASN A 131 7.42 1.28 27.44
N SER A 132 7.95 1.99 28.44
CA SER A 132 9.22 1.63 29.10
C SER A 132 9.23 0.23 29.72
N ASN A 133 8.09 -0.24 30.23
CA ASN A 133 7.95 -1.59 30.80
C ASN A 133 7.62 -2.67 29.75
N ARG A 134 7.50 -2.29 28.47
CA ARG A 134 7.22 -3.17 27.32
C ARG A 134 5.92 -3.96 27.42
N GLN A 135 4.95 -3.45 28.18
CA GLN A 135 3.64 -4.06 28.38
C GLN A 135 2.54 -3.44 27.53
N GLN A 136 2.76 -2.28 26.91
CA GLN A 136 1.79 -1.63 26.05
C GLN A 136 2.47 -1.11 24.79
N PHE A 137 1.75 -1.12 23.68
CA PHE A 137 2.23 -0.67 22.39
C PHE A 137 1.16 0.12 21.63
N GLN A 138 1.63 0.86 20.63
CA GLN A 138 0.81 1.52 19.63
C GLN A 138 1.52 1.45 18.27
N ILE A 139 0.74 1.31 17.20
CA ILE A 139 1.16 1.39 15.81
C ILE A 139 0.38 2.54 15.18
N ALA A 140 1.03 3.30 14.30
CA ALA A 140 0.34 4.30 13.51
C ALA A 140 0.68 4.27 12.02
N LEU A 141 -0.34 4.66 11.24
CA LEU A 141 -0.29 4.87 9.80
C LEU A 141 -0.98 6.18 9.41
N THR A 142 -0.82 6.56 8.15
CA THR A 142 -1.52 7.68 7.51
C THR A 142 -2.35 7.15 6.35
N LYS A 143 -3.65 7.42 6.36
CA LYS A 143 -4.57 7.10 5.26
C LYS A 143 -4.40 8.09 4.11
N GLU A 144 -4.62 7.61 2.90
CA GLU A 144 -4.45 8.40 1.68
C GLU A 144 -5.68 9.24 1.30
N ASN A 145 -6.87 8.89 1.80
CA ASN A 145 -8.11 9.53 1.39
C ASN A 145 -8.04 11.07 1.51
N GLN A 146 -8.33 11.75 0.40
CA GLN A 146 -8.12 13.18 0.21
C GLN A 146 -9.17 14.07 0.92
N ASP A 147 -10.38 13.56 1.16
CA ASP A 147 -11.45 14.36 1.78
C ASP A 147 -11.22 14.60 3.28
N SER A 148 -10.44 13.72 3.92
CA SER A 148 -9.82 14.00 5.21
C SER A 148 -8.63 13.08 5.38
N LEU A 149 -7.43 13.60 5.15
CA LEU A 149 -6.21 12.91 5.54
C LEU A 149 -6.34 12.59 7.05
N ARG A 150 -6.36 11.30 7.38
CA ARG A 150 -6.53 10.81 8.75
C ARG A 150 -5.36 9.92 9.12
N SER A 151 -4.88 10.05 10.35
CA SER A 151 -4.00 9.03 10.92
C SER A 151 -4.85 7.99 11.65
N VAL A 152 -4.45 6.73 11.56
CA VAL A 152 -5.02 5.67 12.39
C VAL A 152 -3.96 5.27 13.39
N VAL A 153 -4.36 5.25 14.66
CA VAL A 153 -3.51 4.79 15.76
C VAL A 153 -4.21 3.63 16.43
N GLU A 154 -3.51 2.51 16.54
CA GLU A 154 -4.03 1.29 17.13
C GLU A 154 -3.04 0.68 18.10
N GLY A 155 -3.54 -0.01 19.12
CA GLY A 155 -2.69 -0.62 20.12
C GLY A 155 -3.49 -1.05 21.33
N ASP A 156 -2.79 -1.43 22.39
CA ASP A 156 -3.38 -1.79 23.68
C ASP A 156 -3.12 -0.74 24.77
N TYR A 157 -2.44 0.36 24.43
CA TYR A 157 -2.31 1.50 25.31
C TYR A 157 -3.66 2.20 25.53
N LYS A 158 -4.03 2.38 26.79
CA LYS A 158 -5.17 3.17 27.23
C LYS A 158 -4.68 4.23 28.20
N SER A 159 -4.99 5.49 27.93
CA SER A 159 -4.68 6.58 28.86
C SER A 159 -5.47 6.39 30.16
N VAL A 160 -4.78 6.51 31.29
CA VAL A 160 -5.37 6.42 32.65
C VAL A 160 -5.70 7.79 33.24
N ALA A 161 -5.38 8.87 32.55
CA ALA A 161 -5.58 10.24 33.01
C ALA A 161 -6.58 10.97 32.12
N LYS A 162 -7.55 11.65 32.75
CA LYS A 162 -8.68 12.33 32.11
C LYS A 162 -8.26 13.37 31.05
N ASP A 163 -7.09 13.98 31.23
CA ASP A 163 -6.58 15.06 30.39
C ASP A 163 -5.32 14.65 29.61
N LEU A 164 -4.97 13.36 29.61
CA LEU A 164 -3.82 12.85 28.87
C LEU A 164 -4.29 12.26 27.56
N PHE A 165 -3.77 12.78 26.45
CA PHE A 165 -4.07 12.31 25.11
C PHE A 165 -4.00 10.78 25.05
N PRO A 166 -4.97 10.11 24.40
CA PRO A 166 -5.04 8.66 24.37
C PRO A 166 -3.89 8.00 23.58
N THR A 167 -3.05 8.81 22.93
CA THR A 167 -1.90 8.37 22.15
C THR A 167 -0.64 9.12 22.61
N LEU A 168 0.43 8.36 22.87
CA LEU A 168 1.75 8.90 23.25
C LEU A 168 2.71 8.96 22.06
N LEU A 169 2.27 8.48 20.90
CA LEU A 169 2.98 8.57 19.63
C LEU A 169 3.12 10.03 19.19
N VAL A 170 4.35 10.41 18.85
CA VAL A 170 4.66 11.77 18.36
C VAL A 170 5.08 11.71 16.90
N ALA A 171 4.68 12.72 16.16
CA ALA A 171 5.13 12.99 14.80
C ALA A 171 6.66 13.12 14.66
N TYR A 172 7.26 12.50 13.64
CA TYR A 172 8.69 12.66 13.32
C TYR A 172 8.90 13.09 11.86
N SER A 173 9.71 14.12 11.64
CA SER A 173 10.11 14.57 10.30
C SER A 173 11.64 14.60 10.18
N GLY A 174 12.19 13.64 9.45
CA GLY A 174 13.59 13.62 9.01
C GLY A 174 14.63 13.44 10.13
N THR A 175 14.97 14.54 10.82
CA THR A 175 15.99 14.63 11.89
C THR A 175 15.50 15.45 13.10
N THR A 176 14.30 16.02 13.02
CA THR A 176 13.70 16.84 14.08
C THR A 176 12.38 16.21 14.50
N VAL A 177 12.25 15.87 15.79
CA VAL A 177 10.93 15.65 16.39
C VAL A 177 10.24 17.01 16.34
N ASP A 178 9.11 17.12 15.64
CA ASP A 178 8.35 18.36 15.67
C ASP A 178 7.68 18.50 17.05
N MET A 179 8.44 19.09 17.97
CA MET A 179 8.00 19.55 19.28
C MET A 179 7.56 21.02 19.22
N SER A 180 7.37 21.62 18.03
CA SER A 180 6.91 23.01 17.90
C SER A 180 5.47 23.11 18.38
N GLY A 181 5.34 23.43 19.66
CA GLY A 181 4.15 23.32 20.47
C GLY A 181 4.46 22.40 21.63
N SER A 182 4.70 22.99 22.81
CA SER A 182 5.04 22.25 24.04
C SER A 182 4.21 20.98 24.15
N ILE A 183 4.84 19.91 24.63
CA ILE A 183 4.20 18.65 25.03
C ILE A 183 2.99 18.92 25.96
N ASP A 184 2.96 20.09 26.61
CA ASP A 184 1.94 20.58 27.54
C ASP A 184 0.75 21.32 26.91
N ASN A 185 0.63 21.40 25.56
CA ASN A 185 -0.51 22.07 24.94
C ASN A 185 -1.70 21.08 24.79
N PRO A 186 -2.79 21.24 25.58
CA PRO A 186 -3.96 20.34 25.56
C PRO A 186 -4.78 20.42 24.26
N ASN A 187 -4.43 21.30 23.34
CA ASN A 187 -5.04 21.42 22.01
C ASN A 187 -4.23 20.74 20.88
N ARG A 188 -3.17 19.98 21.17
CA ARG A 188 -2.41 19.25 20.14
C ARG A 188 -3.21 18.07 19.58
N LYS A 189 -3.76 18.25 18.38
CA LYS A 189 -4.37 17.19 17.55
C LYS A 189 -3.46 16.77 16.37
N LEU A 190 -2.15 16.85 16.55
CA LEU A 190 -1.16 16.82 15.46
C LEU A 190 -0.47 15.45 15.35
N PHE A 191 -0.85 14.65 14.35
CA PHE A 191 -0.15 13.42 13.95
C PHE A 191 0.53 13.63 12.58
N ILE A 192 1.85 13.48 12.47
CA ILE A 192 2.63 13.59 11.22
C ILE A 192 3.52 12.36 11.11
N LEU A 193 3.29 11.52 10.10
CA LEU A 193 4.17 10.41 9.80
C LEU A 193 4.92 10.71 8.51
N ASN A 194 6.25 10.82 8.62
CA ASN A 194 7.19 10.66 7.51
C ASN A 194 7.03 11.64 6.32
N ASN A 195 7.47 12.90 6.53
CA ASN A 195 7.72 13.90 5.49
C ASN A 195 6.51 14.22 4.56
N GLY A 196 5.28 14.07 5.06
CA GLY A 196 4.01 14.40 4.39
C GLY A 196 3.00 15.06 5.36
N SER A 197 1.99 15.74 4.79
CA SER A 197 1.20 16.84 5.37
C SER A 197 0.80 16.79 6.86
N TYR A 198 0.97 17.98 7.46
CA TYR A 198 0.75 18.36 8.85
C TYR A 198 -0.66 18.05 9.39
N ASN A 199 -0.74 17.78 10.70
CA ASN A 199 -1.95 17.90 11.52
C ASN A 199 -3.16 17.06 11.11
N LEU A 200 -2.95 15.76 10.91
CA LEU A 200 -4.06 14.91 10.54
C LEU A 200 -4.90 14.57 11.78
N PRO A 201 -6.23 14.79 11.76
CA PRO A 201 -7.10 14.24 12.78
C PRO A 201 -6.92 12.72 12.83
N TYR A 202 -6.78 12.17 14.03
CA TYR A 202 -6.62 10.73 14.23
C TYR A 202 -7.94 10.09 14.69
N ASP A 203 -8.16 8.85 14.25
CA ASP A 203 -9.25 8.01 14.72
C ASP A 203 -8.69 6.85 15.55
N MET A 204 -9.34 6.55 16.69
CA MET A 204 -8.97 5.42 17.53
C MET A 204 -9.81 4.22 17.11
N ALA A 205 -9.28 3.40 16.22
CA ALA A 205 -9.95 2.17 15.84
C ALA A 205 -10.03 1.22 17.05
N GLY A 206 -11.25 0.91 17.51
CA GLY A 206 -11.49 -0.13 18.52
C GLY A 206 -11.80 0.33 19.95
N GLN A 207 -12.31 1.55 20.16
CA GLN A 207 -12.95 1.93 21.42
C GLN A 207 -14.48 2.06 21.24
N LEU A 208 -15.18 0.98 21.59
CA LEU A 208 -16.56 1.05 22.10
C LEU A 208 -16.51 0.93 23.63
#